data_AF-A0A355DMU6-F1
#
_entry.id   AF-A0A355DMU6-F1
#
_cell.length_a   1.000
_cell.length_b   1.000
_cell.length_c   1.000
_cell.angle_alpha   90.00
_cell.angle_beta   90.00
_cell.angle_gamma   90.00
#
_symmetry.space_group_name_H-M   'P 1'
#
loop_
_entity.id
_entity.type
_entity.pdbx_description
1 polymer ?
#
loop_
_entity_poly.entity_id
_entity_poly.type
_entity_poly.pdbx_seq_one_letter_code
_entity_poly.pdbx_strand_id
1 'polypeptide(L)' 'MSVPKLVLASASPARKRLLQNAGIEPVVRHSDFDESQIQLTDPLTLVETLA' A
#
# COMPACT_ATOMS: atom_id res chain seq x y z
N MET A 1 -12.87 -13.99 18.39
CA MET A 1 -11.88 -12.94 18.04
C MET A 1 -12.34 -12.33 16.72
N SER A 2 -12.49 -11.00 16.64
CA SER A 2 -12.82 -10.33 15.38
C SER A 2 -11.59 -10.30 14.47
N VAL A 3 -11.80 -10.51 13.17
CA VAL A 3 -10.74 -10.35 12.17
C VAL A 3 -10.37 -8.86 12.11
N PRO A 4 -9.08 -8.49 12.23
CA PRO A 4 -8.66 -7.10 12.10
C PRO A 4 -8.98 -6.58 10.70
N LYS A 5 -9.35 -5.30 10.61
CA LYS A 5 -9.61 -4.66 9.32
C LYS A 5 -8.29 -4.51 8.55
N LEU A 6 -8.30 -4.90 7.27
CA LEU A 6 -7.18 -4.61 6.39
C LEU A 6 -7.16 -3.11 6.07
N VAL A 7 -5.98 -2.48 6.18
CA VAL A 7 -5.77 -1.07 5.80
C VAL A 7 -4.97 -1.04 4.51
N LEU A 8 -5.47 -0.34 3.48
CA LEU A 8 -4.73 -0.05 2.26
C LEU A 8 -4.03 1.31 2.41
N ALA A 9 -2.72 1.28 2.62
CA ALA A 9 -1.85 2.45 2.76
C ALA A 9 -1.52 3.13 1.41
N SER A 10 -2.47 3.20 0.47
CA SER A 10 -2.21 3.68 -0.89
C SER A 10 -3.36 4.54 -1.43
N ALA A 11 -3.01 5.61 -2.14
CA ALA A 11 -3.96 6.44 -2.88
C ALA A 11 -4.37 5.86 -4.24
N SER A 12 -3.82 4.71 -4.64
CA SER A 12 -4.06 4.12 -5.95
C SER A 12 -5.48 3.51 -6.08
N PRO A 13 -6.33 4.01 -7.00
CA PRO A 13 -7.65 3.42 -7.24
C PRO A 13 -7.56 1.98 -7.76
N ALA A 14 -6.49 1.65 -8.51
CA ALA A 14 -6.27 0.32 -9.05
C ALA A 14 -5.99 -0.71 -7.94
N ARG A 15 -5.17 -0.36 -6.95
CA ARG A 15 -4.88 -1.24 -5.80
C ARG A 15 -6.13 -1.50 -4.95
N LYS A 16 -6.98 -0.48 -4.76
CA LYS A 16 -8.29 -0.66 -4.11
C LYS A 16 -9.15 -1.67 -4.87
N ARG A 17 -9.30 -1.49 -6.18
CA ARG A 17 -10.10 -2.40 -7.03
C ARG A 17 -9.56 -3.83 -7.00
N LEU A 18 -8.24 -4.01 -6.97
CA LEU A 18 -7.62 -5.34 -6.86
C LEU A 18 -8.06 -6.06 -5.58
N LEU A 19 -7.99 -5.38 -4.43
CA LEU A 19 -8.45 -5.95 -3.16
C LEU A 19 -9.95 -6.28 -3.18
N GLN A 20 -10.76 -5.37 -3.73
CA GLN A 20 -12.20 -5.57 -3.86
C GLN A 20 -12.54 -6.77 -4.77
N ASN A 21 -11.84 -6.92 -5.89
CA ASN A 21 -11.99 -8.07 -6.79
C ASN A 21 -11.56 -9.38 -6.13
N ALA A 22 -10.66 -9.33 -5.13
CA ALA A 22 -10.27 -10.47 -4.31
C ALA A 22 -11.23 -10.74 -3.14
N GLY A 23 -12.35 -9.99 -3.02
CA GLY A 23 -13.33 -10.14 -1.95
C GLY A 23 -12.94 -9.46 -0.64
N ILE A 24 -11.93 -8.58 -0.67
CA ILE A 24 -11.43 -7.85 0.50
C ILE A 24 -11.90 -6.40 0.40
N GLU A 25 -12.59 -5.91 1.43
CA GLU A 25 -12.96 -4.49 1.54
C GLU A 25 -11.99 -3.78 2.49
N PRO A 26 -10.95 -3.09 1.98
CA PRO A 26 -9.96 -2.43 2.82
C PRO A 26 -10.43 -1.07 3.33
N VAL A 27 -9.95 -0.69 4.50
CA VAL A 27 -9.96 0.70 4.96
C VAL A 27 -8.85 1.46 4.24
N VAL A 28 -9.18 2.44 3.40
CA VAL A 28 -8.17 3.24 2.69
C VAL A 28 -7.62 4.32 3.63
N ARG A 29 -6.29 4.38 3.75
CA ARG A 29 -5.56 5.51 4.33
C ARG A 29 -4.38 5.85 3.44
N HIS A 30 -4.20 7.11 3.09
CA HIS A 30 -2.98 7.50 2.38
C HIS A 30 -1.80 7.48 3.37
N SER A 31 -0.63 7.00 2.92
CA SER A 31 0.59 7.01 3.73
C SER A 31 1.13 8.42 3.91
N ASP A 32 0.90 9.30 2.92
CA ASP A 32 1.44 10.66 2.83
C ASP A 32 2.97 10.71 3.05
N PHE A 33 3.64 9.60 2.73
CA PHE A 33 5.09 9.46 2.86
C PHE A 33 5.80 10.07 1.66
N ASP A 34 6.86 10.81 1.93
CA ASP A 34 7.71 11.40 0.90
C ASP A 34 8.75 10.37 0.41
N GLU A 35 8.43 9.67 -0.67
CA GLU A 35 9.28 8.63 -1.25
C GLU A 35 10.66 9.16 -1.68
N SER A 36 10.81 10.47 -1.93
CA SER A 36 12.09 11.08 -2.33
C SER A 36 13.15 11.08 -1.22
N GLN A 37 12.75 10.80 0.03
CA GLN A 37 13.66 10.65 1.15
C GLN A 37 14.51 9.37 1.05
N ILE A 38 14.06 8.37 0.27
CA ILE A 38 14.77 7.11 0.07
C ILE A 38 15.56 7.19 -1.25
N GLN A 39 16.89 7.31 -1.13
CA GLN A 39 17.80 7.41 -2.27
C GLN A 39 18.52 6.08 -2.51
N LEU A 40 17.76 5.04 -2.83
CA LEU A 40 18.30 3.74 -3.22
C LEU A 40 18.26 3.61 -4.75
N THR A 41 19.35 3.12 -5.34
CA THR A 41 19.46 2.98 -6.80
C THR A 41 19.06 1.61 -7.30
N ASP A 42 19.15 0.58 -6.45
CA ASP A 42 18.69 -0.76 -6.80
C ASP A 42 17.15 -0.79 -6.77
N PRO A 43 16.48 -1.07 -7.91
CA PRO A 43 15.02 -0.98 -7.99
C PRO A 43 14.30 -1.95 -7.06
N LEU A 44 14.85 -3.14 -6.85
CA LEU A 44 14.25 -4.14 -5.97
C LEU A 44 14.29 -3.68 -4.52
N THR A 45 15.47 -3.28 -4.05
CA THR A 45 15.66 -2.78 -2.68
C THR A 45 14.83 -1.51 -2.44
N LEU A 46 14.70 -0.64 -3.44
CA LEU A 46 13.89 0.58 -3.35
C LEU A 46 12.42 0.26 -3.10
N VAL A 47 11.81 -0.60 -3.90
CA VAL A 47 10.37 -0.92 -3.75
C VAL A 47 10.08 -1.71 -2.47
N GLU A 48 11.00 -2.58 -2.04
CA GLU A 48 10.87 -3.29 -0.76
C GLU A 48 10.95 -2.35 0.44
N THR A 49 11.72 -1.26 0.33
CA THR A 49 11.84 -0.26 1.39
C THR A 49 10.59 0.63 1.49
N LEU A 50 9.88 0.85 0.38
CA LEU A 50 8.74 1.77 0.29
C LEU A 50 7.36 1.09 0.47
N ALA A 51 7.28 -0.24 0.37
CA ALA A 51 6.03 -1.01 0.41
C ALA A 51 5.62 -1.44 1.82
#